data_AF-A0A0Q7BWU1-F1
#
_entry.id   AF-A0A0Q7BWU1-F1
#
_cell.length_a   1.000
_cell.length_b   1.000
_cell.length_c   1.000
_cell.angle_alpha   90.00
_cell.angle_beta   90.00
_cell.angle_gamma   90.00
#
_symmetry.space_group_name_H-M   'P 1'
#
loop_
_entity.id
_entity.type
_entity.pdbx_description
1 polymer ?
#
loop_
_entity_poly.entity_id
_entity_poly.type
_entity_poly.pdbx_seq_one_letter_code
_entity_poly.pdbx_strand_id
1 'polypeptide(L)'
;MPLTLLLRLLHERFPVTLTAEPDIRHAAVLLATGLVEAEFHLDDLGYQKYESAVVFTITDEGHAEIAGLRSSRAAPADSPKWPLMPLDYLRKIGNSDFPLRTDDPAEINSVAVLNAAGMVEATLPPPCRARQTQQKFRQAVILRVTPLGQTALVARRT
;
A
#
# COMPACT_ATOMS: atom_id res chain seq x y z
N MET A 1 -11.98 -12.91 14.17
CA MET A 1 -11.66 -11.49 13.89
C MET A 1 -12.49 -11.03 12.71
N PRO A 2 -13.20 -9.88 12.79
CA PRO A 2 -14.11 -9.42 11.74
C PRO A 2 -13.46 -9.26 10.36
N LEU A 3 -12.26 -8.67 10.30
CA LEU A 3 -11.55 -8.45 9.04
C LEU A 3 -11.10 -9.75 8.36
N THR A 4 -10.93 -10.85 9.11
CA THR A 4 -10.66 -12.16 8.52
C THR A 4 -11.87 -12.70 7.76
N LEU A 5 -13.08 -12.44 8.27
CA LEU A 5 -14.32 -12.78 7.56
C LEU A 5 -14.44 -11.94 6.28
N LEU A 6 -14.16 -10.64 6.35
CA LEU A 6 -14.17 -9.76 5.18
C LEU A 6 -13.23 -10.24 4.05
N LEU A 7 -12.01 -10.67 4.40
CA LEU A 7 -11.05 -11.23 3.44
C LEU A 7 -11.51 -12.58 2.85
N ARG A 8 -12.26 -13.38 3.62
CA ARG A 8 -12.86 -14.64 3.12
C ARG A 8 -13.95 -14.34 2.11
N LEU A 9 -14.87 -13.42 2.43
CA LEU A 9 -15.99 -13.04 1.58
C LEU A 9 -15.57 -12.55 0.18
N LEU A 10 -14.39 -11.97 0.03
CA LEU A 10 -13.82 -11.57 -1.27
C LEU A 10 -13.70 -12.74 -2.27
N HIS A 11 -13.53 -13.96 -1.77
CA HIS A 11 -13.35 -15.15 -2.60
C HIS A 11 -14.64 -15.98 -2.73
N GLU A 12 -15.73 -15.54 -2.10
CA GLU A 12 -17.02 -16.20 -2.15
C GLU A 12 -17.88 -15.61 -3.27
N ARG A 13 -18.90 -16.37 -3.67
CA ARG A 13 -19.95 -15.88 -4.57
C ARG A 13 -21.13 -15.42 -3.74
N PHE A 14 -21.59 -14.20 -3.99
CA PHE A 14 -22.75 -13.64 -3.31
C PHE A 14 -24.08 -14.13 -3.91
N PRO A 15 -25.15 -14.23 -3.10
CA PRO A 15 -25.19 -14.02 -1.65
C PRO A 15 -24.56 -15.17 -0.84
N VAL A 16 -23.98 -14.86 0.33
CA VAL A 16 -23.33 -15.84 1.23
C VAL A 16 -24.10 -15.94 2.54
N THR A 17 -24.51 -17.15 2.93
CA THR A 17 -25.18 -17.41 4.20
C THR A 17 -24.18 -17.86 5.26
N LEU A 18 -24.16 -17.16 6.39
CA LEU A 18 -23.34 -17.44 7.56
C LEU A 18 -24.23 -18.00 8.66
N THR A 19 -23.96 -19.23 9.10
CA THR A 19 -24.71 -19.92 10.17
C THR A 19 -23.86 -20.13 11.43
N ALA A 20 -22.54 -19.93 11.34
CA ALA A 20 -21.66 -20.05 12.49
C ALA A 20 -21.77 -18.80 13.37
N GLU A 21 -22.09 -18.99 14.65
CA GLU A 21 -22.20 -17.91 15.65
C GLU A 21 -21.04 -16.88 15.63
N PRO A 22 -19.75 -17.27 15.55
CA PRO A 22 -18.67 -16.28 15.44
C PRO A 22 -18.73 -15.47 14.13
N ASP A 23 -19.08 -16.10 13.00
CA ASP A 23 -19.15 -15.42 11.71
C ASP A 23 -20.36 -14.48 11.64
N ILE A 24 -21.48 -14.84 12.27
CA ILE A 24 -22.65 -13.96 12.42
C ILE A 24 -22.29 -12.71 13.24
N ARG A 25 -21.58 -12.87 14.38
CA ARG A 25 -21.09 -11.71 15.16
C ARG A 25 -20.13 -10.84 14.36
N HIS A 26 -19.21 -11.44 13.61
CA HIS A 26 -18.27 -10.70 12.77
C HIS A 26 -19.02 -9.95 11.66
N ALA A 27 -20.00 -10.55 11.02
CA ALA A 27 -20.83 -9.90 10.01
C ALA A 27 -21.59 -8.70 10.58
N ALA A 28 -22.08 -8.79 11.83
CA ALA A 28 -22.74 -7.66 12.49
C ALA A 28 -21.79 -6.47 12.69
N VAL A 29 -20.54 -6.74 13.06
CA VAL A 29 -19.50 -5.70 13.14
C VAL A 29 -19.22 -5.10 11.76
N LEU A 30 -19.05 -5.93 10.72
CA LEU A 30 -18.77 -5.46 9.37
C LEU A 30 -19.92 -4.60 8.81
N LEU A 31 -21.17 -4.98 9.07
CA LEU A 31 -22.36 -4.20 8.72
C LEU A 31 -22.37 -2.85 9.45
N ALA A 32 -22.11 -2.86 10.77
CA ALA A 32 -22.08 -1.63 11.57
C ALA A 32 -20.98 -0.65 11.14
N THR A 33 -19.87 -1.16 10.60
CA THR A 33 -18.80 -0.35 10.01
C THR A 33 -19.04 0.04 8.54
N GLY A 34 -20.14 -0.44 7.94
CA GLY A 34 -20.48 -0.16 6.54
C GLY A 34 -19.59 -0.86 5.52
N LEU A 35 -18.91 -1.95 5.89
CA LEU A 35 -17.99 -2.68 5.01
C LEU A 35 -18.70 -3.76 4.17
N VAL A 36 -19.90 -4.18 4.58
CA VAL A 36 -20.72 -5.16 3.87
C VAL A 36 -22.19 -4.79 3.99
N GLU A 37 -22.99 -5.24 3.02
CA GLU A 37 -24.46 -5.25 3.12
C GLU A 37 -24.93 -6.64 3.52
N ALA A 38 -25.67 -6.75 4.61
CA ALA A 38 -26.12 -8.02 5.16
C ALA A 38 -27.49 -7.94 5.85
N GLU A 39 -28.23 -9.04 5.82
CA GLU A 39 -29.50 -9.23 6.52
C GLU A 39 -29.37 -10.35 7.57
N PHE A 40 -30.02 -10.16 8.72
CA PHE A 40 -29.92 -11.07 9.86
C PHE A 40 -31.27 -11.71 10.17
N HIS A 41 -31.27 -13.02 10.33
CA HIS A 41 -32.44 -13.81 10.72
C HIS A 41 -32.31 -14.19 12.20
N LEU A 42 -33.39 -14.02 12.96
CA LEU A 42 -33.50 -14.36 14.37
C LEU A 42 -34.13 -15.74 14.53
N ASP A 43 -33.72 -16.47 15.57
CA ASP A 43 -34.38 -17.73 15.95
C ASP A 43 -35.69 -17.42 16.73
N ASP A 44 -36.80 -18.01 16.28
CA ASP A 44 -38.14 -17.89 16.87
C ASP A 44 -38.25 -18.57 18.26
N LEU A 45 -37.29 -19.42 18.63
CA LEU A 45 -37.35 -20.24 19.85
C LEU A 45 -36.83 -19.54 21.12
N GLY A 46 -36.66 -18.22 21.06
CA GLY A 46 -36.71 -17.37 22.24
C GLY A 46 -35.44 -17.32 23.08
N TYR A 47 -34.35 -16.76 22.53
CA TYR A 47 -33.31 -16.03 23.26
C TYR A 47 -32.48 -15.20 22.27
N GLN A 48 -32.88 -13.96 21.93
CA GLN A 48 -32.17 -12.91 21.13
C GLN A 48 -30.86 -13.32 20.41
N LYS A 49 -30.88 -14.37 19.59
CA LYS A 49 -29.71 -14.86 18.87
C LYS A 49 -30.06 -14.86 17.39
N TYR A 50 -29.14 -14.31 16.63
CA TYR A 50 -29.18 -14.42 15.18
C TYR A 50 -28.85 -15.86 14.80
N GLU A 51 -29.77 -16.50 14.09
CA GLU A 51 -29.64 -17.85 13.55
C GLU A 51 -28.74 -17.85 12.31
N SER A 52 -28.89 -16.82 11.47
CA SER A 52 -28.07 -16.65 10.27
C SER A 52 -27.89 -15.20 9.87
N ALA A 53 -26.82 -14.93 9.13
CA ALA A 53 -26.59 -13.67 8.43
C ALA A 53 -26.38 -13.94 6.95
N VAL A 54 -27.10 -13.23 6.08
CA VAL A 54 -26.94 -13.31 4.62
C VAL A 54 -26.23 -12.05 4.16
N VAL A 55 -25.02 -12.20 3.62
CA VAL A 55 -24.25 -11.10 3.05
C VAL A 55 -24.53 -11.02 1.55
N PHE A 56 -24.92 -9.85 1.05
CA PHE A 56 -25.27 -9.64 -0.36
C PHE A 56 -24.12 -9.08 -1.19
N THR A 57 -23.31 -8.20 -0.59
CA THR A 57 -22.16 -7.57 -1.26
C THR A 57 -21.18 -7.00 -0.26
N ILE A 58 -19.96 -6.77 -0.72
CA ILE A 58 -18.97 -5.91 -0.06
C ILE A 58 -19.18 -4.49 -0.62
N THR A 59 -19.16 -3.48 0.25
CA THR A 59 -19.32 -2.07 -0.14
C THR A 59 -18.03 -1.50 -0.71
N ASP A 60 -18.08 -0.29 -1.28
CA ASP A 60 -16.88 0.43 -1.74
C ASP A 60 -15.90 0.67 -0.57
N GLU A 61 -16.42 1.00 0.62
CA GLU A 61 -15.64 1.12 1.86
C GLU A 61 -14.99 -0.21 2.26
N GLY A 62 -15.74 -1.33 2.14
CA GLY A 62 -15.21 -2.67 2.37
C GLY A 62 -14.06 -3.02 1.42
N HIS A 63 -14.17 -2.67 0.15
CA HIS A 63 -13.11 -2.84 -0.83
C HIS A 63 -11.89 -1.95 -0.54
N ALA A 64 -12.10 -0.71 -0.10
CA ALA A 64 -11.02 0.19 0.32
C ALA A 64 -10.27 -0.37 1.54
N GLU A 65 -10.99 -0.91 2.53
CA GLU A 65 -10.41 -1.57 3.71
C GLU A 65 -9.58 -2.80 3.31
N ILE A 66 -10.10 -3.65 2.41
CA ILE A 66 -9.37 -4.82 1.88
C ILE A 66 -8.08 -4.39 1.17
N ALA A 67 -8.13 -3.32 0.37
CA ALA A 67 -6.95 -2.78 -0.30
C ALA A 67 -5.89 -2.30 0.70
N GLY A 68 -6.31 -1.62 1.78
CA GLY A 68 -5.44 -1.22 2.89
C GLY A 68 -4.76 -2.42 3.58
N LEU A 69 -5.54 -3.46 3.89
CA LEU A 69 -5.03 -4.70 4.50
C LEU A 69 -4.04 -5.45 3.60
N ARG A 70 -4.29 -5.46 2.28
CA ARG A 70 -3.39 -6.07 1.30
C ARG A 70 -2.10 -5.26 1.13
N SER A 71 -2.16 -3.94 1.12
CA SER A 71 -0.94 -3.10 1.12
C SER A 71 -0.11 -3.29 2.38
N SER A 72 -0.75 -3.48 3.55
CA SER A 72 -0.03 -3.81 4.79
C SER A 72 0.60 -5.21 4.77
N ARG A 73 0.05 -6.16 4.01
CA ARG A 73 0.54 -7.54 3.88
C ARG A 73 1.43 -7.80 2.66
N ALA A 74 1.46 -6.87 1.71
CA ALA A 74 2.25 -6.90 0.47
C ALA A 74 3.27 -5.75 0.41
N ALA A 75 3.95 -5.49 1.53
CA ALA A 75 5.14 -4.65 1.55
C ALA A 75 6.36 -5.51 1.98
N PRO A 76 7.32 -5.80 1.08
CA PRO A 76 8.68 -5.96 1.54
C PRO A 76 9.22 -4.54 1.83
N ALA A 77 9.53 -4.30 3.10
CA ALA A 77 10.32 -3.18 3.60
C ALA A 77 9.80 -1.76 3.28
N ASP A 78 8.75 -1.33 4.01
CA ASP A 78 8.66 0.08 4.41
C ASP A 78 9.86 0.39 5.32
N SER A 79 10.96 0.79 4.69
CA SER A 79 12.02 1.53 5.36
C SER A 79 11.41 2.82 5.91
N PRO A 80 11.80 3.28 7.11
CA PRO A 80 11.10 4.35 7.81
C PRO A 80 10.94 5.60 6.95
N LYS A 81 9.72 6.16 6.98
CA LYS A 81 9.32 7.46 6.45
C LYS A 81 10.04 8.58 7.22
N TRP A 82 11.34 8.71 7.01
CA TRP A 82 12.09 9.92 7.32
C TRP A 82 12.20 10.76 6.06
N PRO A 83 12.28 12.11 6.17
CA PRO A 83 12.69 12.92 5.04
C PRO A 83 14.05 12.39 4.58
N LEU A 84 14.08 11.68 3.44
CA LEU A 84 15.29 11.15 2.86
C LEU A 84 16.19 12.34 2.54
N MET A 85 17.15 12.65 3.42
CA MET A 85 18.21 13.58 3.07
C MET A 85 18.89 13.01 1.81
N PRO A 86 19.22 13.82 0.79
CA PRO A 86 19.72 13.29 -0.48
C PRO A 86 20.90 12.31 -0.32
N LEU A 87 21.79 12.55 0.66
CA LEU A 87 22.91 11.66 0.98
C LEU A 87 22.48 10.34 1.67
N ASP A 88 21.36 10.32 2.38
CA ASP A 88 20.78 9.09 2.96
C ASP A 88 20.21 8.22 1.84
N TYR A 89 19.58 8.86 0.85
CA TYR A 89 19.11 8.16 -0.33
C TYR A 89 20.28 7.60 -1.15
N LEU A 90 21.36 8.36 -1.33
CA LEU A 90 22.58 7.87 -1.96
C LEU A 90 23.14 6.61 -1.25
N ARG A 91 23.11 6.59 0.09
CA ARG A 91 23.51 5.43 0.90
C ARG A 91 22.59 4.23 0.71
N LYS A 92 21.27 4.47 0.62
CA LYS A 92 20.28 3.44 0.35
C LYS A 92 20.54 2.74 -0.99
N ILE A 93 20.85 3.50 -2.04
CA ILE A 93 21.06 2.96 -3.40
C ILE A 93 22.50 2.52 -3.69
N GLY A 94 23.46 2.88 -2.84
CA GLY A 94 24.90 2.68 -3.11
C GLY A 94 25.32 1.23 -3.34
N ASN A 95 24.58 0.28 -2.76
CA ASN A 95 24.79 -1.16 -2.90
C ASN A 95 23.67 -1.86 -3.68
N SER A 96 22.78 -1.11 -4.34
CA SER A 96 21.70 -1.67 -5.13
C SER A 96 22.16 -2.04 -6.54
N ASP A 97 21.49 -3.01 -7.15
CA ASP A 97 21.70 -3.34 -8.55
C ASP A 97 21.05 -2.29 -9.45
N PHE A 98 21.79 -1.86 -10.48
CA PHE A 98 21.34 -0.86 -11.44
C PHE A 98 20.94 -1.52 -12.78
N PRO A 99 19.93 -0.96 -13.51
CA PRO A 99 19.22 0.30 -13.25
C PRO A 99 18.12 0.19 -12.19
N LEU A 100 18.01 1.22 -11.34
CA LEU A 100 17.01 1.31 -10.27
C LEU A 100 15.88 2.25 -10.69
N ARG A 101 14.63 1.84 -10.49
CA ARG A 101 13.43 2.63 -10.84
C ARG A 101 12.72 3.07 -9.57
N THR A 102 12.38 4.36 -9.48
CA THR A 102 11.60 4.90 -8.36
C THR A 102 10.46 5.76 -8.85
N ASP A 103 9.28 5.55 -8.26
CA ASP A 103 8.04 6.29 -8.50
C ASP A 103 7.67 7.20 -7.31
N ASP A 104 8.42 7.14 -6.21
CA ASP A 104 8.17 7.95 -5.01
C ASP A 104 8.62 9.39 -5.24
N PRO A 105 7.73 10.40 -5.12
CA PRO A 105 8.11 11.81 -5.29
C PRO A 105 9.25 12.26 -4.36
N ALA A 106 9.37 11.71 -3.14
CA ALA A 106 10.46 12.05 -2.23
C ALA A 106 11.81 11.51 -2.72
N GLU A 107 11.83 10.26 -3.18
CA GLU A 107 13.02 9.64 -3.79
C GLU A 107 13.39 10.34 -5.09
N ILE A 108 12.43 10.65 -5.96
CA ILE A 108 12.65 11.40 -7.22
C ILE A 108 13.31 12.76 -6.94
N ASN A 109 12.87 13.49 -5.91
CA ASN A 109 13.47 14.76 -5.53
C ASN A 109 14.92 14.57 -5.05
N SER A 110 15.18 13.57 -4.21
CA SER A 110 16.54 13.22 -3.79
C SER A 110 17.44 12.82 -4.96
N VAL A 111 16.94 12.01 -5.91
CA VAL A 111 17.65 11.67 -7.15
C VAL A 111 17.94 12.93 -7.96
N ALA A 112 16.99 13.86 -8.07
CA ALA A 112 17.19 15.10 -8.80
C ALA A 112 18.33 15.94 -8.22
N VAL A 113 18.39 16.05 -6.89
CA VAL A 113 19.48 16.74 -6.19
C VAL A 113 20.82 16.03 -6.38
N LEU A 114 20.86 14.70 -6.24
CA LEU A 114 22.08 13.91 -6.43
C LEU A 114 22.59 13.94 -7.88
N ASN A 115 21.68 13.92 -8.85
CA ASN A 115 22.00 14.01 -10.28
C ASN A 115 22.55 15.40 -10.62
N ALA A 116 21.93 16.46 -10.07
CA ALA A 116 22.45 17.83 -10.19
C ALA A 116 23.84 17.99 -9.53
N ALA A 117 24.11 17.27 -8.45
CA ALA A 117 25.41 17.24 -7.78
C ALA A 117 26.45 16.33 -8.48
N GLY A 118 26.08 15.63 -9.56
CA GLY A 118 26.96 14.69 -10.27
C GLY A 118 27.31 13.43 -9.48
N MET A 119 26.56 13.10 -8.42
CA MET A 119 26.76 11.90 -7.58
C MET A 119 26.13 10.65 -8.19
N VAL A 120 25.10 10.82 -9.02
CA VAL A 120 24.40 9.73 -9.71
C VAL A 120 24.11 10.14 -11.14
N GLU A 121 23.98 9.16 -12.02
CA GLU A 121 23.43 9.35 -13.35
C GLU A 121 22.01 8.81 -13.37
N ALA A 122 21.04 9.69 -13.57
CA ALA A 122 19.63 9.32 -13.60
C ALA A 122 18.86 10.02 -14.72
N THR A 123 17.93 9.29 -15.33
CA THR A 123 16.88 9.86 -16.18
C THR A 123 15.73 10.30 -15.28
N LEU A 124 15.55 11.60 -15.16
CA LEU A 124 14.48 12.20 -14.35
C LEU A 124 13.24 12.46 -15.22
N PRO A 125 12.03 12.36 -14.67
CA PRO A 125 10.84 12.79 -15.37
C PRO A 125 10.91 14.31 -15.64
N PRO A 126 10.37 14.79 -16.77
CA PRO A 126 10.39 16.20 -17.10
C PRO A 126 9.69 17.02 -15.99
N PRO A 127 10.23 18.19 -15.59
CA PRO A 127 9.63 19.03 -14.57
C PRO A 127 8.25 19.48 -15.07
N CYS A 128 7.19 19.02 -14.40
CA CYS A 128 5.82 19.31 -14.77
C CYS A 128 5.56 20.82 -14.66
N ARG A 129 5.61 21.55 -15.78
CA ARG A 129 4.95 22.85 -15.88
C ARG A 129 3.45 22.61 -15.84
N ALA A 130 2.77 23.37 -14.99
CA ALA A 130 1.34 23.21 -14.71
C ALA A 130 0.49 23.02 -15.99
N ARG A 131 -0.41 22.03 -15.93
CA ARG A 131 -1.35 21.56 -16.96
C ARG A 131 -0.73 20.65 -18.04
N GLN A 132 -0.60 19.37 -17.72
CA GLN A 132 -0.87 18.33 -18.71
C GLN A 132 -1.43 17.10 -18.00
N THR A 133 -2.69 16.84 -18.31
CA THR A 133 -3.43 15.60 -18.12
C THR A 133 -2.65 14.42 -18.72
N GLN A 134 -2.69 13.27 -18.04
CA GLN A 134 -1.99 11.99 -18.32
C GLN A 134 -0.59 11.80 -17.69
N GLN A 135 -0.60 11.51 -16.39
CA GLN A 135 0.52 10.94 -15.63
C GLN A 135 0.82 9.49 -16.01
N LYS A 136 1.61 9.24 -17.06
CA LYS A 136 2.22 7.92 -17.30
C LYS A 136 3.73 7.86 -17.09
N PHE A 137 4.37 8.99 -16.78
CA PHE A 137 5.84 9.07 -16.65
C PHE A 137 6.27 9.86 -15.41
N ARG A 138 5.87 9.39 -14.22
CA ARG A 138 6.38 9.89 -12.93
C ARG A 138 7.47 8.98 -12.33
N GLN A 139 8.25 8.33 -13.19
CA GLN A 139 9.31 7.42 -12.75
C GLN A 139 10.68 8.04 -13.01
N ALA A 140 11.55 8.06 -12.00
CA ALA A 140 12.98 8.31 -12.20
C ALA A 140 13.73 6.99 -12.35
N VAL A 141 14.67 6.94 -13.29
CA VAL A 141 15.51 5.75 -13.54
C VAL A 141 16.95 6.11 -13.25
N ILE A 142 17.51 5.54 -12.19
CA ILE A 142 18.93 5.69 -11.84
C ILE A 142 19.72 4.63 -12.61
N LEU A 143 20.68 5.06 -13.42
CA LEU A 143 21.50 4.19 -14.26
C LEU A 143 22.74 3.69 -13.52
N ARG A 144 23.33 4.53 -12.67
CA ARG A 144 24.50 4.19 -11.83
C ARG A 144 24.83 5.30 -10.83
N VAL A 145 25.61 4.95 -9.81
CA VAL A 145 26.31 5.89 -8.93
C VAL A 145 27.66 6.26 -9.55
N THR A 146 28.02 7.54 -9.56
CA THR A 146 29.30 8.01 -10.12
C THR A 146 30.46 7.78 -9.13
N PRO A 147 31.73 7.87 -9.56
CA PRO A 147 32.87 7.81 -8.62
C PRO A 147 32.81 8.86 -7.50
N LEU A 148 32.23 10.03 -7.79
CA LEU A 148 32.01 11.09 -6.80
C LEU A 148 30.99 10.65 -5.75
N GLY A 149 29.87 10.04 -6.18
CA GLY A 149 28.88 9.46 -5.29
C GLY A 149 29.47 8.33 -4.43
N GLN A 150 30.28 7.45 -5.02
CA GLN A 150 30.96 6.37 -4.28
C GLN A 150 31.91 6.91 -3.20
N THR A 151 32.62 8.01 -3.49
CA THR A 151 33.49 8.66 -2.49
C THR A 151 32.68 9.19 -1.30
N ALA A 152 31.50 9.76 -1.56
CA ALA A 152 30.61 10.23 -0.51
C ALA A 152 30.07 9.09 0.39
N LEU A 153 30.02 7.85 -0.12
CA LEU A 153 29.64 6.68 0.66
C LEU A 153 30.74 6.19 1.61
N VAL A 154 32.01 6.32 1.20
CA VAL A 154 33.16 5.83 1.99
C VAL A 154 33.51 6.75 3.16
N ALA A 155 33.23 8.06 3.05
CA ALA A 155 33.71 9.08 3.97
C ALA A 155 33.23 8.99 5.44
N ARG A 156 32.36 8.04 5.81
CA ARG A 156 31.86 7.85 7.20
C ARG A 156 31.85 6.39 7.68
N ARG A 157 32.95 5.65 7.47
CA ARG A 157 33.31 4.54 8.37
C ARG A 157 34.19 5.09 9.51
N THR A 158 33.56 5.64 10.53
CA THR A 158 34.17 5.94 11.84
C THR A 158 33.20 5.46 12.90
#